data_AF-A0A6L6QNU1-F1
#
_entry.id   AF-A0A6L6QNU1-F1
#
_cell.length_a   1.000
_cell.length_b   1.000
_cell.length_c   1.000
_cell.angle_alpha   90.00
_cell.angle_beta   90.00
_cell.angle_gamma   90.00
#
_symmetry.space_group_name_H-M   'P 1'
#
loop_
_entity.id
_entity.type
_entity.pdbx_description
1 polymer ?
#
loop_
_entity_poly.entity_id
_entity_poly.type
_entity_poly.pdbx_seq_one_letter_code
_entity_poly.pdbx_strand_id
1 'polypeptide(L)'
;MTRLGSVGHVYYISSGEGKLVGHERTCTSCGAFSYADPKDYAGISKSSGPMETLKRETYPGLDEALAPRMELEAKVKAAPHLLSEEERLGLVFSPINLISPTVEKHFATTHMDAGVALAIGGGVALCFLGATIGNSIAPEFGPQGVVAGLVIGAGLVIWQLIAAGPRFMRKEILPLLAKSLAPVQPSEAEVNRVLLELKKGAAQDRQQAQGLAADCSHSLAAIEVQVSSGGCQDYIKCHAPNARRFPAADPAGFRHRYPDAGVPQRPPAAA
;
A
#
# COMPACT_ATOMS: atom_id res chain seq x y z
N MET A 1 17.11 7.67 -6.32
CA MET A 1 15.91 7.09 -5.69
C MET A 1 16.24 6.72 -4.25
N THR A 2 15.61 7.35 -3.27
CA THR A 2 15.76 6.95 -1.86
C THR A 2 14.79 5.82 -1.59
N ARG A 3 15.30 4.60 -1.37
CA ARG A 3 14.46 3.44 -1.06
C ARG A 3 13.94 3.59 0.36
N LEU A 4 12.62 3.72 0.51
CA LEU A 4 11.94 3.60 1.79
C LEU A 4 11.80 2.12 2.09
N GLY A 5 12.51 1.64 3.12
CA GLY A 5 12.40 0.27 3.61
C GLY A 5 11.90 0.29 5.05
N SER A 6 10.95 -0.59 5.37
CA SER A 6 10.60 -0.89 6.76
C SER A 6 11.73 -1.71 7.37
N VAL A 7 12.42 -1.18 8.38
CA VAL A 7 13.42 -1.93 9.14
C VAL A 7 12.77 -2.37 10.44
N GLY A 8 12.79 -3.68 10.73
CA GLY A 8 12.36 -4.17 12.03
C GLY A 8 13.31 -3.64 13.10
N HIS A 9 12.76 -3.03 14.15
CA HIS A 9 13.54 -2.60 15.30
C HIS A 9 13.31 -3.59 16.45
N VAL A 10 14.40 -4.08 17.02
CA VAL A 10 14.39 -4.79 18.29
C VAL A 10 15.12 -3.88 19.27
N TYR A 11 14.40 -3.35 20.27
CA TYR A 11 14.94 -2.44 21.28
C TYR A 11 15.62 -1.17 20.73
N TYR A 12 14.96 -0.44 19.82
CA TYR A 12 15.43 0.85 19.27
C TYR A 12 16.72 0.82 18.41
N ILE A 13 17.35 -0.33 18.20
CA ILE A 13 18.51 -0.45 17.32
C ILE A 13 18.00 -0.74 15.90
N SER A 14 18.10 0.23 14.99
CA SER A 14 17.93 0.00 13.55
C SER A 14 19.11 -0.77 13.01
N SER A 15 18.89 -1.95 12.45
CA SER A 15 19.95 -2.75 11.81
C SER A 15 20.35 -2.24 10.41
N GLY A 16 20.14 -0.97 10.08
CA GLY A 16 20.43 -0.42 8.75
C GLY A 16 20.70 1.09 8.74
N GLU A 17 21.51 1.54 7.77
CA GLU A 17 21.97 2.94 7.59
C GLU A 17 20.89 3.87 6.97
N GLY A 18 19.60 3.59 7.21
CA GLY A 18 18.49 4.35 6.64
C GLY A 18 18.12 5.60 7.46
N LYS A 19 17.77 6.70 6.79
CA LYS A 19 17.12 7.84 7.45
C LYS A 19 15.72 7.42 7.89
N LEU A 20 15.46 7.41 9.20
CA LEU A 20 14.14 7.13 9.77
C LEU A 20 13.13 8.16 9.24
N VAL A 21 12.10 7.69 8.54
CA VAL A 21 11.07 8.55 7.93
C VAL A 21 9.78 8.64 8.74
N GLY A 22 9.58 7.74 9.71
CA GLY A 22 8.37 7.68 10.53
C GLY A 22 8.32 6.40 11.37
N HIS A 23 7.31 6.30 12.22
CA HIS A 23 6.98 5.08 12.95
C HIS A 23 5.62 4.58 12.50
N GLU A 24 5.48 3.26 12.42
CA GLU A 24 4.23 2.59 12.10
C GLU A 24 3.83 1.68 13.26
N ARG A 25 2.52 1.57 13.50
CA ARG A 25 1.95 0.58 14.41
C ARG A 25 1.16 -0.44 13.61
N THR A 26 1.31 -1.71 13.97
CA THR A 26 0.61 -2.82 13.35
C THR A 26 -0.41 -3.38 14.33
N CYS A 27 -1.67 -3.51 13.89
CA CYS A 27 -2.69 -4.19 14.66
C CYS A 27 -2.33 -5.68 14.79
N THR A 28 -2.23 -6.17 16.01
CA THR A 28 -1.91 -7.58 16.28
C THR A 28 -3.02 -8.55 15.87
N SER A 29 -4.26 -8.07 15.73
CA SER A 29 -5.40 -8.90 15.33
C SER A 29 -5.55 -9.05 13.81
N CYS A 30 -5.42 -7.95 13.06
CA CYS A 30 -5.67 -7.95 11.61
C CYS A 30 -4.46 -7.61 10.74
N GLY A 31 -3.31 -7.27 11.34
CA GLY A 31 -2.11 -6.89 10.59
C GLY A 31 -2.18 -5.52 9.92
N ALA A 32 -3.29 -4.78 10.04
CA ALA A 32 -3.40 -3.44 9.48
C ALA A 32 -2.40 -2.49 10.14
N PHE A 33 -1.70 -1.71 9.32
CA PHE A 33 -0.73 -0.74 9.78
C PHE A 33 -1.30 0.68 9.74
N SER A 34 -0.88 1.52 10.68
CA SER A 34 -1.20 2.94 10.69
C SER A 34 0.01 3.74 11.16
N TYR A 35 0.08 5.01 10.75
CA TYR A 35 1.11 5.91 11.22
C TYR A 35 1.00 6.10 12.74
N ALA A 36 2.15 6.17 13.41
CA ALA A 36 2.26 6.50 14.82
C ALA A 36 3.23 7.67 14.97
N ASP A 37 2.82 8.74 15.65
CA ASP A 37 3.75 9.77 16.11
C ASP A 37 4.27 9.35 17.49
N PRO A 38 5.58 9.09 17.66
CA PRO A 38 6.14 8.75 18.97
C PRO A 38 5.87 9.80 20.05
N LYS A 39 5.63 11.06 19.67
CA LYS A 39 5.31 12.13 20.61
C LYS A 39 3.98 11.95 21.33
N ASP A 40 3.07 11.21 20.71
CA ASP A 40 1.77 10.90 21.31
C ASP A 40 1.87 9.81 22.39
N TYR A 41 3.01 9.09 22.44
CA TYR A 41 3.23 7.99 23.38
C TYR A 41 4.13 8.42 24.53
N ALA A 42 3.66 8.22 25.76
CA ALA A 42 4.45 8.46 26.98
C ALA A 42 5.48 7.35 27.23
N GLY A 43 5.21 6.13 26.76
CA GLY A 43 6.10 4.99 26.92
C GLY A 43 5.48 3.68 26.43
N ILE A 44 6.19 2.58 26.67
CA ILE A 44 5.72 1.21 26.41
C ILE A 44 5.50 0.54 27.77
N SER A 45 4.29 0.05 28.03
CA SER A 45 4.02 -0.69 29.26
C SER A 45 4.73 -2.05 29.22
N LYS A 46 5.42 -2.39 30.30
CA LYS A 46 6.16 -3.66 30.45
C LYS A 46 5.29 -4.80 30.97
N SER A 47 4.07 -4.49 31.41
CA SER A 47 3.15 -5.42 32.04
C SER A 47 1.80 -5.39 31.34
N SER A 48 1.16 -6.55 31.20
CA SER A 48 -0.26 -6.60 30.86
C SER A 48 -1.09 -6.08 32.02
N GLY A 49 -2.11 -5.28 31.75
CA GLY A 49 -3.00 -4.74 32.76
C GLY A 49 -4.36 -4.34 32.19
N PRO A 50 -5.24 -3.78 33.03
CA PRO A 50 -6.51 -3.22 32.58
C PRO A 50 -6.29 -2.14 31.50
N MET A 51 -7.18 -2.09 30.50
CA MET A 51 -7.08 -1.19 29.36
C MET A 51 -6.90 0.28 29.77
N GLU A 52 -7.63 0.76 30.78
CA GLU A 52 -7.52 2.15 31.26
C GLU A 52 -6.14 2.47 31.87
N THR A 53 -5.49 1.50 32.50
CA THR A 53 -4.12 1.68 33.01
C THR A 53 -3.14 1.75 31.84
N LEU A 54 -3.26 0.83 30.88
CA LEU A 54 -2.42 0.81 29.69
C LEU A 54 -2.55 2.09 28.87
N LYS A 55 -3.77 2.63 28.71
CA LYS A 55 -4.00 3.91 28.03
C LYS A 55 -3.26 5.06 28.70
N ARG A 56 -3.40 5.23 30.02
CA ARG A 56 -2.70 6.29 30.75
C ARG A 56 -1.18 6.16 30.70
N GLU A 57 -0.65 4.94 30.75
CA GLU A 57 0.78 4.68 30.71
C GLU A 57 1.39 4.85 29.31
N THR A 58 0.66 4.46 28.27
CA THR A 58 1.20 4.42 26.90
C THR A 58 0.80 5.62 26.05
N TYR A 59 -0.48 6.04 26.09
CA TYR A 59 -1.03 7.14 25.28
C TYR A 59 -2.12 7.87 26.09
N PRO A 60 -1.74 8.81 26.98
CA PRO A 60 -2.69 9.46 27.90
C PRO A 60 -3.76 10.31 27.19
N GLY A 61 -3.50 10.81 25.98
CA GLY A 61 -4.45 11.56 25.14
C GLY A 61 -5.30 10.70 24.18
N LEU A 62 -5.32 9.37 24.33
CA LEU A 62 -5.95 8.49 23.34
C LEU A 62 -7.45 8.75 23.19
N ASP A 63 -8.16 8.99 24.28
CA ASP A 63 -9.62 9.20 24.24
C ASP A 63 -9.99 10.50 23.52
N GLU A 64 -9.24 11.57 23.74
CA GLU A 64 -9.45 12.84 23.03
C GLU A 64 -9.11 12.71 21.55
N ALA A 65 -8.02 11.98 21.21
CA ALA A 65 -7.64 11.71 19.83
C ALA A 65 -8.67 10.84 19.09
N LEU A 66 -9.31 9.89 19.77
CA LEU A 66 -10.31 8.99 19.20
C LEU A 66 -11.76 9.49 19.31
N ALA A 67 -12.04 10.49 20.14
CA ALA A 67 -13.37 11.07 20.32
C ALA A 67 -14.11 11.37 18.99
N PRO A 68 -13.51 12.06 18.00
CA PRO A 68 -14.22 12.34 16.74
C PRO A 68 -14.54 11.05 15.95
N ARG A 69 -13.66 10.04 16.03
CA ARG A 69 -13.87 8.74 15.38
C ARG A 69 -14.99 7.96 16.06
N MET A 70 -15.01 7.93 17.38
CA MET A 70 -16.05 7.27 18.18
C MET A 70 -17.43 7.91 17.95
N GLU A 71 -17.48 9.25 17.83
CA GLU A 71 -18.71 9.96 17.48
C GLU A 71 -19.20 9.57 16.08
N LEU A 72 -18.30 9.51 15.10
CA LEU A 72 -18.63 9.06 13.74
C LEU A 72 -19.14 7.61 13.73
N GLU A 73 -18.49 6.70 14.47
CA GLU A 73 -18.92 5.31 14.58
C GLU A 73 -20.28 5.17 15.27
N ALA A 74 -20.53 5.98 16.30
CA ALA A 74 -21.84 6.05 16.94
C ALA A 74 -22.92 6.54 15.97
N LYS A 75 -22.63 7.57 15.15
CA LYS A 75 -23.54 8.07 14.11
C LYS A 75 -23.83 7.01 13.04
N VAL A 76 -22.78 6.34 12.52
CA VAL A 76 -22.91 5.25 11.54
C VAL A 76 -23.77 4.13 12.08
N LYS A 77 -23.59 3.75 13.36
CA LYS A 77 -24.36 2.68 13.99
C LYS A 77 -25.81 3.08 14.25
N ALA A 78 -26.06 4.32 14.69
CA ALA A 78 -27.40 4.77 15.05
C ALA A 78 -28.28 5.05 13.82
N ALA A 79 -27.74 5.70 12.79
CA ALA A 79 -28.52 6.14 11.64
C ALA A 79 -27.63 6.29 10.38
N PRO A 80 -27.24 5.18 9.72
CA PRO A 80 -26.36 5.22 8.55
C PRO A 80 -26.97 5.96 7.34
N HIS A 81 -28.28 6.15 7.32
CA HIS A 81 -29.01 6.89 6.29
C HIS A 81 -29.03 8.41 6.51
N LEU A 82 -28.65 8.90 7.70
CA LEU A 82 -28.56 10.33 8.01
C LEU A 82 -27.18 10.93 7.69
N LEU A 83 -26.21 10.09 7.32
CA LEU A 83 -24.90 10.55 6.88
C LEU A 83 -25.03 11.26 5.53
N SER A 84 -24.32 12.37 5.37
CA SER A 84 -24.22 13.02 4.07
C SER A 84 -23.56 12.08 3.04
N GLU A 85 -23.84 12.31 1.75
CA GLU A 85 -23.24 11.51 0.67
C GLU A 85 -21.70 11.55 0.72
N GLU A 86 -21.13 12.71 1.06
CA GLU A 86 -19.69 12.90 1.20
C GLU A 86 -19.11 12.10 2.37
N GLU A 87 -19.75 12.11 3.54
CA GLU A 87 -19.34 11.31 4.70
C GLU A 87 -19.42 9.81 4.40
N ARG A 88 -20.49 9.36 3.72
CA ARG A 88 -20.63 7.97 3.28
C ARG A 88 -19.50 7.56 2.35
N LEU A 89 -19.20 8.36 1.34
CA LEU A 89 -18.10 8.08 0.41
C LEU A 89 -16.75 8.04 1.14
N GLY A 90 -16.49 8.98 2.05
CA GLY A 90 -15.28 8.97 2.89
C GLY A 90 -15.14 7.70 3.73
N LEU A 91 -16.24 7.21 4.29
CA LEU A 91 -16.27 5.96 5.05
C LEU A 91 -16.02 4.72 4.20
N VAL A 92 -16.49 4.69 2.95
CA VAL A 92 -16.22 3.60 1.99
C VAL A 92 -14.79 3.67 1.47
N PHE A 93 -14.27 4.88 1.26
CA PHE A 93 -12.93 5.14 0.76
C PHE A 93 -11.85 4.73 1.77
N SER A 94 -12.07 5.03 3.06
CA SER A 94 -11.13 4.77 4.15
C SER A 94 -10.55 3.35 4.19
N PRO A 95 -11.35 2.27 4.23
CA PRO A 95 -10.82 0.90 4.26
C PRO A 95 -10.11 0.50 2.97
N ILE A 96 -10.55 1.00 1.81
CA ILE A 96 -9.90 0.68 0.53
C ILE A 96 -8.51 1.32 0.48
N ASN A 97 -8.39 2.59 0.90
CA ASN A 97 -7.12 3.28 0.99
C ASN A 97 -6.16 2.63 1.99
N LEU A 98 -6.69 2.16 3.13
CA LEU A 98 -5.89 1.45 4.14
C LEU A 98 -5.32 0.12 3.62
N ILE A 99 -6.05 -0.56 2.73
CA ILE A 99 -5.64 -1.86 2.17
C ILE A 99 -4.74 -1.71 0.93
N SER A 100 -4.80 -0.59 0.21
CA SER A 100 -3.95 -0.30 -0.97
C SER A 100 -2.48 -0.69 -0.82
N PRO A 101 -1.75 -0.26 0.23
CA PRO A 101 -0.34 -0.60 0.40
C PRO A 101 -0.09 -2.11 0.57
N THR A 102 -1.04 -2.86 1.12
CA THR A 102 -0.92 -4.33 1.22
C THR A 102 -1.02 -4.97 -0.16
N VAL A 103 -1.95 -4.49 -0.98
CA VAL A 103 -2.12 -4.93 -2.37
C VAL A 103 -0.90 -4.58 -3.19
N GLU A 104 -0.41 -3.34 -3.08
CA GLU A 104 0.81 -2.87 -3.77
C GLU A 104 2.03 -3.69 -3.38
N LYS A 105 2.24 -3.93 -2.09
CA LYS A 105 3.35 -4.77 -1.61
C LYS A 105 3.26 -6.19 -2.17
N HIS A 106 2.06 -6.77 -2.17
CA HIS A 106 1.84 -8.11 -2.71
C HIS A 106 2.13 -8.20 -4.21
N PHE A 107 1.74 -7.20 -5.00
CA PHE A 107 2.04 -7.17 -6.44
C PHE A 107 3.47 -6.72 -6.77
N ALA A 108 4.13 -5.96 -5.89
CA ALA A 108 5.53 -5.56 -6.05
C ALA A 108 6.50 -6.70 -5.75
N THR A 109 6.19 -7.55 -4.78
CA THR A 109 6.94 -8.79 -4.55
C THR A 109 6.37 -9.86 -5.46
N THR A 110 7.12 -10.30 -6.48
CA THR A 110 6.74 -11.49 -7.25
C THR A 110 6.75 -12.71 -6.33
N HIS A 111 5.66 -12.95 -5.62
CA HIS A 111 5.54 -14.08 -4.73
C HIS A 111 5.30 -15.30 -5.62
N MET A 112 6.31 -16.16 -5.73
CA MET A 112 6.11 -17.48 -6.33
C MET A 112 5.20 -18.29 -5.40
N ASP A 113 3.90 -18.22 -5.63
CA ASP A 113 2.93 -19.11 -4.99
C ASP A 113 3.26 -20.56 -5.40
N ALA A 114 2.97 -21.50 -4.51
CA ALA A 114 3.09 -22.93 -4.77
C ALA A 114 2.35 -23.32 -6.06
N GLY A 115 1.24 -22.65 -6.38
CA GLY A 115 0.53 -22.83 -7.66
C GLY A 115 1.35 -22.44 -8.89
N VAL A 116 2.12 -21.35 -8.82
CA VAL A 116 3.03 -20.91 -9.91
C VAL A 116 4.22 -21.86 -10.01
N ALA A 117 4.81 -22.26 -8.88
CA ALA A 117 5.90 -23.24 -8.84
C ALA A 117 5.46 -24.59 -9.44
N LEU A 118 4.26 -25.07 -9.10
CA LEU A 118 3.67 -26.28 -9.66
C LEU A 118 3.39 -26.13 -11.16
N ALA A 119 2.94 -24.97 -11.63
CA ALA A 119 2.72 -24.71 -13.05
C ALA A 119 4.03 -24.74 -13.85
N ILE A 120 5.10 -24.16 -13.30
CA ILE A 120 6.44 -24.21 -13.90
C ILE A 120 6.93 -25.65 -13.96
N GLY A 121 6.87 -26.38 -12.84
CA GLY A 121 7.26 -27.79 -12.77
C GLY A 121 6.44 -28.67 -13.73
N GLY A 122 5.13 -28.43 -13.79
CA GLY A 122 4.22 -29.11 -14.71
C GLY A 122 4.53 -28.81 -16.18
N GLY A 123 4.86 -27.56 -16.53
CA GLY A 123 5.28 -27.18 -17.87
C GLY A 123 6.58 -27.87 -18.30
N VAL A 124 7.57 -27.91 -17.40
CA VAL A 124 8.82 -28.65 -17.64
C VAL A 124 8.55 -30.15 -17.84
N ALA A 125 7.74 -30.75 -16.96
CA ALA A 125 7.34 -32.15 -17.08
C ALA A 125 6.61 -32.43 -18.41
N LEU A 126 5.79 -31.48 -18.88
CA LEU A 126 5.06 -31.59 -20.13
C LEU A 126 5.99 -31.60 -21.36
N CYS A 127 7.11 -30.88 -21.33
CA CYS A 127 8.13 -30.95 -22.37
C CYS A 127 8.75 -32.35 -22.46
N PHE A 128 9.08 -32.96 -21.33
CA PHE A 128 9.61 -34.33 -21.29
C PHE A 128 8.57 -35.35 -21.75
N LEU A 129 7.33 -35.23 -21.24
CA LEU A 129 6.23 -36.10 -21.64
C LEU A 129 5.93 -35.99 -23.14
N GLY A 130 5.86 -34.77 -23.67
CA GLY A 130 5.66 -34.52 -25.09
C GLY A 130 6.73 -35.20 -25.96
N ALA A 131 8.01 -35.10 -25.57
CA ALA A 131 9.10 -35.79 -26.25
C ALA A 131 8.96 -37.32 -26.20
N THR A 132 8.68 -37.88 -25.03
CA THR A 132 8.54 -39.34 -24.85
C THR A 132 7.37 -39.91 -25.64
N ILE A 133 6.22 -39.23 -25.62
CA ILE A 133 5.03 -39.62 -26.37
C ILE A 133 5.30 -39.50 -27.88
N GLY A 134 5.88 -38.37 -28.31
CA GLY A 134 6.25 -38.17 -29.72
C GLY A 134 7.15 -39.30 -30.23
N ASN A 135 8.24 -39.60 -29.53
CA ASN A 135 9.16 -40.68 -29.87
C ASN A 135 8.53 -42.07 -29.87
N SER A 136 7.53 -42.32 -29.00
CA SER A 136 6.82 -43.61 -28.95
C SER A 136 5.88 -43.84 -30.13
N ILE A 137 5.37 -42.76 -30.76
CA ILE A 137 4.51 -42.82 -31.93
C ILE A 137 5.39 -42.96 -33.18
N ALA A 138 6.32 -42.02 -33.36
CA ALA A 138 7.37 -42.12 -34.38
C ALA A 138 8.58 -41.26 -33.97
N PRO A 139 9.83 -41.73 -34.20
CA PRO A 139 11.03 -41.00 -33.77
C PRO A 139 11.13 -39.57 -34.32
N GLU A 140 10.57 -39.31 -35.50
CA GLU A 140 10.56 -38.00 -36.14
C GLU A 140 9.65 -36.96 -35.46
N PHE A 141 8.76 -37.38 -34.55
CA PHE A 141 7.84 -36.49 -33.82
C PHE A 141 8.37 -36.02 -32.46
N GLY A 142 9.52 -36.53 -32.00
CA GLY A 142 10.13 -36.12 -30.73
C GLY A 142 10.28 -34.60 -30.59
N PRO A 143 10.91 -33.90 -31.56
CA PRO A 143 11.08 -32.45 -31.52
C PRO A 143 9.76 -31.67 -31.47
N GLN A 144 8.76 -32.09 -32.24
CA GLN A 144 7.43 -31.48 -32.30
C GLN A 144 6.70 -31.67 -30.98
N GLY A 145 6.87 -32.82 -30.34
CA GLY A 145 6.37 -33.10 -28.99
C GLY A 145 6.93 -32.15 -27.93
N VAL A 146 8.23 -31.83 -27.99
CA VAL A 146 8.85 -30.82 -27.10
C VAL A 146 8.24 -29.44 -27.33
N VAL A 147 8.11 -29.01 -28.59
CA VAL A 147 7.53 -27.70 -28.93
C VAL A 147 6.07 -27.61 -28.45
N ALA A 148 5.27 -28.64 -28.68
CA ALA A 148 3.89 -28.70 -28.20
C ALA A 148 3.82 -28.63 -26.67
N GLY A 149 4.68 -29.41 -25.97
CA GLY A 149 4.80 -29.38 -24.52
C GLY A 149 5.19 -27.99 -24.00
N LEU A 150 6.12 -27.30 -24.68
CA LEU A 150 6.54 -25.95 -24.33
C LEU A 150 5.40 -24.93 -24.48
N VAL A 151 4.65 -24.97 -25.59
CA VAL A 151 3.53 -24.05 -25.84
C VAL A 151 2.43 -24.24 -24.79
N ILE A 152 2.07 -25.49 -24.50
CA ILE A 152 1.05 -25.79 -23.48
C ILE A 152 1.56 -25.41 -22.09
N GLY A 153 2.81 -25.73 -21.76
CA GLY A 153 3.46 -25.38 -20.50
C GLY A 153 3.50 -23.86 -20.28
N ALA A 154 3.90 -23.09 -21.29
CA ALA A 154 3.90 -21.63 -21.26
C ALA A 154 2.48 -21.07 -21.07
N GLY A 155 1.48 -21.63 -21.77
CA GLY A 155 0.08 -21.28 -21.62
C GLY A 155 -0.43 -21.50 -20.18
N LEU A 156 -0.07 -22.62 -19.55
CA LEU A 156 -0.42 -22.91 -18.16
C LEU A 156 0.23 -21.93 -17.17
N VAL A 157 1.49 -21.56 -17.38
CA VAL A 157 2.17 -20.57 -16.53
C VAL A 157 1.52 -19.20 -16.66
N ILE A 158 1.26 -18.72 -17.89
CA ILE A 158 0.58 -17.45 -18.13
C ILE A 158 -0.81 -17.43 -17.49
N TRP A 159 -1.58 -18.52 -17.67
CA TRP A 159 -2.89 -18.66 -17.05
C TRP A 159 -2.82 -18.55 -15.52
N GLN A 160 -1.83 -19.21 -14.90
CA GLN A 160 -1.67 -19.18 -13.45
C GLN A 160 -1.24 -17.80 -12.94
N LEU A 161 -0.40 -17.07 -13.68
CA LEU A 161 -0.05 -15.70 -13.34
C LEU A 161 -1.27 -14.76 -13.39
N ILE A 162 -2.11 -14.89 -14.42
CA ILE A 162 -3.37 -14.12 -14.53
C ILE A 162 -4.36 -14.51 -13.42
N ALA A 163 -4.46 -15.80 -13.09
CA ALA A 163 -5.39 -16.32 -12.09
C ALA A 163 -4.94 -16.04 -10.64
N ALA A 164 -3.66 -15.79 -10.39
CA ALA A 164 -3.12 -15.56 -9.05
C ALA A 164 -3.72 -14.30 -8.39
N GLY A 165 -3.78 -13.18 -9.12
CA GLY A 165 -4.31 -11.91 -8.61
C GLY A 165 -5.75 -12.04 -8.07
N PRO A 166 -6.72 -12.52 -8.88
CA PRO A 166 -8.09 -12.72 -8.42
C PRO A 166 -8.25 -13.71 -7.26
N ARG A 167 -7.35 -14.69 -7.10
CA ARG A 167 -7.37 -15.62 -5.95
C ARG A 167 -6.95 -14.91 -4.66
N PHE A 168 -5.84 -14.17 -4.72
CA PHE A 168 -5.37 -13.34 -3.60
C PHE A 168 -6.44 -12.32 -3.18
N MET A 169 -6.98 -11.58 -4.14
CA MET A 169 -8.03 -10.59 -3.88
C MET A 169 -9.25 -11.21 -3.20
N ARG A 170 -9.72 -12.37 -3.67
CA ARG A 170 -10.89 -13.06 -3.08
C ARG A 170 -10.63 -13.64 -1.70
N LYS A 171 -9.43 -14.17 -1.47
CA LYS A 171 -9.11 -14.90 -0.23
C LYS A 171 -8.70 -13.97 0.90
N GLU A 172 -7.94 -12.92 0.61
CA GLU A 172 -7.34 -12.06 1.65
C GLU A 172 -8.01 -10.68 1.71
N ILE A 173 -8.23 -10.05 0.55
CA ILE A 173 -8.67 -8.66 0.51
C ILE A 173 -10.20 -8.53 0.68
N LEU A 174 -10.98 -9.34 -0.03
CA LEU A 174 -12.45 -9.29 0.03
C LEU A 174 -13.03 -9.53 1.43
N PRO A 175 -12.61 -10.53 2.23
CA PRO A 175 -13.18 -10.70 3.57
C PRO A 175 -12.85 -9.54 4.51
N LEU A 176 -11.66 -8.94 4.38
CA LEU A 176 -11.28 -7.75 5.15
C LEU A 176 -12.13 -6.53 4.76
N LEU A 177 -12.28 -6.29 3.46
CA LEU A 177 -13.16 -5.23 2.94
C LEU A 177 -14.61 -5.45 3.38
N ALA A 178 -15.14 -6.66 3.21
CA ALA A 178 -16.50 -7.00 3.61
C ALA A 178 -16.73 -6.76 5.11
N LYS A 179 -15.79 -7.17 5.96
CA LYS A 179 -15.86 -6.92 7.42
C LYS A 179 -15.81 -5.42 7.74
N SER A 180 -14.97 -4.66 7.04
CA SER A 180 -14.84 -3.20 7.26
C SER A 180 -16.03 -2.39 6.73
N LEU A 181 -16.67 -2.85 5.65
CA LEU A 181 -17.81 -2.17 4.99
C LEU A 181 -19.17 -2.64 5.51
N ALA A 182 -19.23 -3.76 6.26
CA ALA A 182 -20.45 -4.29 6.86
C ALA A 182 -21.27 -3.25 7.66
N PRO A 183 -20.65 -2.31 8.42
CA PRO A 183 -21.41 -1.28 9.14
C PRO A 183 -22.05 -0.22 8.22
N VAL A 184 -21.44 0.07 7.07
CA VAL A 184 -21.87 1.13 6.15
C VAL A 184 -22.87 0.62 5.12
N GLN A 185 -22.84 -0.68 4.80
CA GLN A 185 -23.68 -1.34 3.79
C GLN A 185 -23.72 -0.53 2.47
N PRO A 186 -22.56 -0.30 1.82
CA PRO A 186 -22.51 0.52 0.63
C PRO A 186 -23.25 -0.14 -0.54
N SER A 187 -23.90 0.68 -1.35
CA SER A 187 -24.47 0.28 -2.62
C SER A 187 -23.38 -0.02 -3.65
N GLU A 188 -23.70 -0.84 -4.65
CA GLU A 188 -22.77 -1.14 -5.75
C GLU A 188 -22.33 0.12 -6.50
N ALA A 189 -23.21 1.10 -6.64
CA ALA A 189 -22.92 2.39 -7.27
C ALA A 189 -21.87 3.20 -6.48
N GLU A 190 -21.97 3.23 -5.15
CA GLU A 190 -20.99 3.91 -4.28
C GLU A 190 -19.61 3.24 -4.37
N VAL A 191 -19.56 1.91 -4.32
CA VAL A 191 -18.31 1.15 -4.45
C VAL A 191 -17.67 1.41 -5.81
N ASN A 192 -18.44 1.33 -6.90
CA ASN A 192 -17.93 1.58 -8.25
C ASN A 192 -17.41 3.01 -8.42
N ARG A 193 -18.09 4.01 -7.84
CA ARG A 193 -17.64 5.41 -7.85
C ARG A 193 -16.29 5.56 -7.15
N VAL A 194 -16.13 5.01 -5.95
CA VAL A 194 -14.87 5.05 -5.20
C VAL A 194 -13.74 4.35 -5.97
N LEU A 195 -14.00 3.19 -6.58
CA LEU A 195 -13.01 2.49 -7.39
C LEU A 195 -12.59 3.29 -8.63
N LEU A 196 -13.54 3.98 -9.28
CA LEU A 196 -13.24 4.87 -10.41
C LEU A 196 -12.40 6.07 -9.97
N GLU A 197 -12.68 6.66 -8.82
CA GLU A 197 -11.90 7.77 -8.25
C GLU A 197 -10.47 7.33 -7.92
N LEU A 198 -10.29 6.18 -7.29
CA LEU A 198 -8.97 5.60 -7.03
C LEU A 198 -8.19 5.29 -8.31
N LYS A 199 -8.86 4.75 -9.33
CA LYS A 199 -8.25 4.47 -10.64
C LYS A 199 -7.79 5.76 -11.33
N LYS A 200 -8.57 6.84 -11.22
CA LYS A 200 -8.20 8.17 -11.74
C LYS A 200 -7.00 8.73 -10.99
N GLY A 201 -6.99 8.66 -9.66
CA GLY A 201 -5.85 9.07 -8.83
C GLY A 201 -4.56 8.34 -9.22
N ALA A 202 -4.62 7.02 -9.35
CA ALA A 202 -3.47 6.20 -9.75
C ALA A 202 -2.95 6.54 -11.17
N ALA A 203 -3.84 6.91 -12.10
CA ALA A 203 -3.43 7.34 -13.44
C ALA A 203 -2.73 8.71 -13.41
N GLN A 204 -3.23 9.64 -12.60
CA GLN A 204 -2.64 10.96 -12.41
C GLN A 204 -1.26 10.89 -11.74
N ASP A 205 -1.11 10.05 -10.72
CA ASP A 205 0.17 9.83 -10.04
C ASP A 205 1.24 9.28 -11.00
N ARG A 206 0.86 8.38 -11.92
CA ARG A 206 1.76 7.88 -12.97
C ARG A 206 2.16 8.97 -13.95
N GLN A 207 1.22 9.80 -14.39
CA GLN A 207 1.53 10.92 -15.29
C GLN A 207 2.47 11.92 -14.62
N GLN A 208 2.24 12.22 -13.35
CA GLN A 208 3.12 13.10 -12.58
C GLN A 208 4.52 12.50 -12.41
N ALA A 209 4.62 11.20 -12.10
CA ALA A 209 5.90 10.50 -12.00
C ALA A 209 6.66 10.48 -13.35
N GLN A 210 5.96 10.32 -14.47
CA GLN A 210 6.55 10.38 -15.82
C GLN A 210 7.04 11.78 -16.17
N GLY A 211 6.30 12.83 -15.81
CA GLY A 211 6.72 14.23 -16.00
C GLY A 211 7.99 14.54 -15.22
N LEU A 212 8.07 14.14 -13.95
CA LEU A 212 9.26 14.28 -13.12
C LEU A 212 10.48 13.52 -13.70
N ALA A 213 10.27 12.33 -14.28
CA ALA A 213 11.34 11.58 -14.92
C ALA A 213 11.85 12.26 -16.21
N ALA A 214 10.95 12.85 -17.01
CA ALA A 214 11.30 13.61 -18.20
C ALA A 214 12.09 14.89 -17.86
N ASP A 215 11.68 15.65 -16.84
CA ASP A 215 12.41 16.84 -16.37
C ASP A 215 13.82 16.49 -15.90
N CYS A 216 13.99 15.37 -15.18
CA CYS A 216 15.32 14.88 -14.80
C CYS A 216 16.17 14.48 -16.01
N SER A 217 15.59 13.89 -17.06
CA SER A 217 16.33 13.53 -18.27
C SER A 217 16.84 14.75 -19.04
N HIS A 218 16.06 15.83 -19.12
CA HIS A 218 16.47 17.09 -19.72
C HIS A 218 17.58 17.78 -18.91
N SER A 219 17.50 17.75 -17.58
CA SER A 219 18.55 18.31 -16.73
C SER A 219 19.87 17.53 -16.82
N LEU A 220 19.82 16.20 -16.99
CA LEU A 220 21.03 15.38 -17.17
C LEU A 220 21.68 15.65 -18.53
N ALA A 221 20.89 15.80 -19.60
CA ALA A 221 21.41 16.18 -20.92
C ALA A 221 22.07 17.58 -20.89
N ALA A 222 21.53 18.53 -20.13
CA ALA A 222 22.15 19.85 -19.96
C ALA A 222 23.47 19.80 -19.17
N ILE A 223 23.59 18.91 -18.18
CA ILE A 223 24.82 18.72 -17.41
C ILE A 223 25.90 18.04 -18.26
N GLU A 224 25.54 17.07 -19.10
CA GLU A 224 26.50 16.35 -19.96
C GLU A 224 27.16 17.28 -21.00
N VAL A 225 26.46 18.32 -21.44
CA VAL A 225 27.01 19.36 -22.34
C VAL A 225 28.03 20.27 -21.64
N GLN A 226 27.88 20.54 -20.33
CA GLN A 226 28.81 21.42 -19.60
C GLN A 226 30.10 20.73 -19.15
N VAL A 227 30.09 19.41 -18.93
CA VAL A 227 31.29 18.64 -18.51
C VAL A 227 32.32 18.52 -19.64
N SER A 228 31.91 18.68 -20.91
CA SER A 228 32.83 18.65 -22.05
C SER A 228 33.65 19.94 -22.25
N SER A 229 33.41 21.01 -21.48
CA SER A 229 33.99 22.35 -21.77
C SER A 229 34.94 22.97 -20.73
N GLY A 230 35.26 22.31 -19.61
CA GLY A 230 36.30 22.84 -18.72
C GLY A 230 36.24 22.28 -17.32
N GLY A 231 37.38 21.79 -16.83
CA GLY A 231 37.46 21.08 -15.56
C GLY A 231 37.03 21.92 -14.35
N CYS A 232 36.19 21.33 -13.51
CA CYS A 232 36.24 21.53 -12.06
C CYS A 232 35.49 20.37 -11.39
N GLN A 233 36.19 19.68 -10.49
CA GLN A 233 35.77 18.48 -9.81
C GLN A 233 35.12 18.88 -8.48
N ASP A 234 33.92 19.44 -8.53
CA ASP A 234 33.12 19.73 -7.34
C ASP A 234 31.88 18.83 -7.27
N TYR A 235 31.76 18.14 -6.14
CA TYR A 235 30.69 17.22 -5.79
C TYR A 235 29.30 17.85 -6.01
N ILE A 236 28.63 17.46 -7.09
CA ILE A 236 27.22 17.76 -7.29
C ILE A 236 26.42 16.92 -6.28
N LYS A 237 26.17 17.50 -5.10
CA LYS A 237 25.01 17.14 -4.29
C LYS A 237 23.78 17.41 -5.15
N CYS A 238 23.22 16.35 -5.73
CA CYS A 238 21.84 16.39 -6.20
C CYS A 238 20.96 16.75 -4.99
N HIS A 239 20.68 18.03 -4.82
CA HIS A 239 19.56 18.49 -4.03
C HIS A 239 18.32 17.95 -4.74
N ALA A 240 17.92 16.73 -4.34
CA ALA A 240 16.62 16.21 -4.71
C ALA A 240 15.60 17.30 -4.36
N PRO A 241 14.84 17.82 -5.33
CA PRO A 241 13.78 18.76 -5.01
C PRO A 241 12.86 18.01 -4.04
N ASN A 242 12.78 18.56 -2.82
CA ASN A 242 11.94 18.17 -1.71
C ASN A 242 11.07 16.96 -2.06
N ALA A 243 11.51 15.75 -1.68
CA ALA A 243 10.67 14.57 -1.73
C ALA A 243 9.39 14.98 -1.01
N ARG A 244 8.35 15.30 -1.78
CA ARG A 244 7.05 15.61 -1.21
C ARG A 244 6.78 14.38 -0.39
N ARG A 245 6.62 14.59 0.92
CA ARG A 245 5.85 13.68 1.75
C ARG A 245 4.71 13.25 0.83
N PHE A 246 4.61 11.94 0.53
CA PHE A 246 3.27 11.38 0.47
C PHE A 246 2.61 12.01 1.68
N PRO A 247 1.56 12.84 1.56
CA PRO A 247 0.82 13.19 2.75
C PRO A 247 0.52 11.83 3.35
N ALA A 248 1.18 11.49 4.46
CA ALA A 248 0.68 10.44 5.34
C ALA A 248 -0.77 10.83 5.42
N ALA A 249 -1.66 9.99 4.85
CA ALA A 249 -3.05 10.34 4.65
C ALA A 249 -3.48 10.96 5.96
N ASP A 250 -3.53 12.29 5.96
CA ASP A 250 -3.51 12.99 7.23
C ASP A 250 -4.88 12.58 7.78
N PRO A 251 -4.95 11.87 8.91
CA PRO A 251 -6.26 11.58 9.46
C PRO A 251 -7.01 12.88 9.76
N ALA A 252 -6.31 14.04 9.80
CA ALA A 252 -6.86 15.39 9.77
C ALA A 252 -6.87 16.08 8.39
N GLY A 253 -6.38 15.47 7.31
CA GLY A 253 -6.33 16.02 5.94
C GLY A 253 -7.56 15.72 5.10
N PHE A 254 -8.49 14.94 5.64
CA PHE A 254 -9.90 15.03 5.28
C PHE A 254 -10.61 16.14 6.09
N ARG A 255 -9.88 17.15 6.59
CA ARG A 255 -10.45 18.48 6.73
C ARG A 255 -10.61 19.04 5.32
N HIS A 256 -11.81 18.89 4.77
CA HIS A 256 -12.23 19.68 3.63
C HIS A 256 -11.82 21.14 3.82
N ARG A 257 -11.55 21.81 2.70
CA ARG A 257 -11.80 23.25 2.55
C ARG A 257 -13.22 23.55 3.03
N TYR A 258 -13.41 23.72 4.33
CA TYR A 258 -14.50 24.50 4.88
C TYR A 258 -14.02 25.95 4.86
N PRO A 259 -14.82 26.93 4.41
CA PRO A 259 -14.53 28.33 4.69
C PRO A 259 -14.45 28.50 6.22
N ASP A 260 -13.40 29.20 6.67
CA ASP A 260 -13.07 29.42 8.08
C ASP A 260 -14.28 29.92 8.90
N ALA A 261 -14.96 29.01 9.59
CA ALA A 261 -15.76 29.35 10.75
C ALA A 261 -14.79 29.43 11.94
N GLY A 262 -14.47 30.65 12.36
CA GLY A 262 -13.46 30.96 13.36
C GLY A 262 -13.55 30.10 14.62
N VAL A 263 -12.43 29.45 14.96
CA VAL A 263 -12.23 28.77 16.23
C VAL A 263 -12.11 29.83 17.34
N PRO A 264 -12.93 29.80 18.40
CA PRO A 264 -12.76 30.70 19.54
C PRO A 264 -11.45 30.41 20.25
N GLN A 265 -10.62 31.44 20.43
CA GLN A 265 -9.35 31.35 21.15
C GLN A 265 -9.61 30.99 22.62
N ARG A 266 -8.88 30.00 23.12
CA ARG A 266 -8.85 29.61 24.53
C ARG A 266 -8.23 30.77 25.33
N PRO A 267 -8.87 31.29 26.40
CA PRO A 267 -8.26 32.33 27.22
C PRO A 267 -7.01 31.80 27.94
N PRO A 268 -5.98 32.66 28.15
CA PRO A 268 -4.78 32.27 28.88
C PRO A 268 -5.11 31.92 30.33
N ALA A 269 -4.44 30.88 30.84
CA ALA A 269 -4.52 30.50 32.24
C ALA A 269 -4.03 31.65 33.12
N ALA A 270 -4.87 32.07 34.07
CA ALA A 270 -4.47 33.00 35.12
C ALA A 270 -3.43 32.33 36.02
N ALA A 271 -2.32 33.03 36.24
CA ALA A 271 -1.29 32.70 37.22
C ALA A 271 -1.68 33.20 38.61
#